data_AF-A0A5M3VQ49-F1
#
_entry.id   AF-A0A5M3VQ49-F1
#
_cell.length_a   1.000
_cell.length_b   1.000
_cell.length_c   1.000
_cell.angle_alpha   90.00
_cell.angle_beta   90.00
_cell.angle_gamma   90.00
#
_symmetry.space_group_name_H-M   'P 1'
#
loop_
_entity.id
_entity.type
_entity.pdbx_description
1 polymer ?
#
loop_
_entity_poly.entity_id
_entity_poly.type
_entity_poly.pdbx_seq_one_letter_code
_entity_poly.pdbx_strand_id
1 'polypeptide(L)' 'MTHDADTLETCATTLTTLADRLTEDPAVPPWLQTAIRAYATRCRIAAADLTAAESPGDLNGAQEEGR' A
#
# COMPACT_ATOMS: atom_id res chain seq x y z
N MET A 1 -2.31 -1.87 -15.17
CA MET A 1 -2.21 -1.23 -13.85
C MET A 1 -1.43 -2.14 -12.88
N THR A 2 -1.16 -3.41 -13.24
CA THR A 2 -0.36 -4.37 -12.49
C THR A 2 1.04 -3.86 -12.17
N HIS A 3 1.67 -3.17 -13.13
CA HIS A 3 2.95 -2.51 -12.93
C HIS A 3 2.90 -1.44 -11.81
N ASP A 4 1.78 -0.73 -11.67
CA ASP A 4 1.63 0.30 -10.63
C ASP A 4 1.39 -0.34 -9.27
N ALA A 5 0.63 -1.45 -9.21
CA ALA A 5 0.46 -2.24 -8.00
C ALA A 5 1.80 -2.84 -7.50
N ASP A 6 2.59 -3.44 -8.40
CA ASP A 6 3.92 -3.97 -8.08
C ASP A 6 4.90 -2.87 -7.63
N THR A 7 4.81 -1.70 -8.25
CA THR A 7 5.62 -0.52 -7.88
C THR A 7 5.28 -0.07 -6.45
N LEU A 8 3.99 -0.03 -6.10
CA LEU A 8 3.54 0.36 -4.76
C LEU A 8 3.94 -0.67 -3.69
N GLU A 9 3.89 -1.97 -4.01
CA GLU A 9 4.32 -3.01 -3.07
C GLU A 9 5.83 -2.97 -2.84
N THR A 10 6.61 -2.71 -3.89
CA THR A 10 8.06 -2.48 -3.80
C THR A 10 8.37 -1.24 -2.96
N CYS A 11 7.58 -0.17 -3.12
CA CYS A 11 7.69 1.05 -2.32
C CYS A 11 7.43 0.76 -0.83
N ALA A 12 6.34 0.05 -0.52
CA ALA A 12 5.99 -0.33 0.85
C ALA A 12 7.09 -1.18 1.51
N THR A 13 7.66 -2.12 0.76
CA THR A 13 8.78 -2.95 1.21
C THR A 13 10.00 -2.10 1.53
N THR A 14 10.40 -1.22 0.60
CA THR A 14 11.55 -0.32 0.77
C THR A 14 11.41 0.58 2.00
N LEU A 15 10.22 1.16 2.21
CA LEU A 15 9.92 2.01 3.36
C LEU A 15 9.96 1.22 4.67
N THR A 16 9.47 -0.01 4.69
CA THR A 16 9.51 -0.88 5.87
C THR A 16 10.96 -1.19 6.25
N THR A 17 11.80 -1.57 5.27
CA THR A 17 13.23 -1.80 5.49
C THR A 17 13.94 -0.54 5.98
N LEU A 18 13.60 0.63 5.45
CA LEU A 18 14.16 1.90 5.92
C LEU A 18 13.76 2.16 7.38
N ALA A 19 12.48 1.98 7.74
CA ALA A 19 12.01 2.16 9.11
C ALA A 19 12.71 1.22 10.09
N ASP A 20 12.97 -0.03 9.69
CA ASP A 20 13.69 -1.01 10.51
C ASP A 20 15.13 -0.57 10.75
N ARG A 21 15.86 -0.17 9.70
CA ARG A 21 17.24 0.36 9.82
C ARG A 21 17.32 1.61 10.70
N LEU A 22 16.35 2.50 10.58
CA LEU A 22 16.28 3.71 11.40
C LEU A 22 15.99 3.42 12.88
N THR A 23 15.48 2.24 13.23
CA THR A 23 15.28 1.83 14.64
C THR A 23 16.60 1.73 15.40
N GLU A 24 17.70 1.43 14.68
CA GLU A 24 19.02 1.22 15.26
C GLU A 24 19.79 2.55 15.46
N ASP A 25 19.28 3.66 14.90
CA ASP A 25 19.94 4.97 14.96
C ASP A 25 19.33 5.85 16.08
N PRO A 26 20.09 6.14 17.16
CA PRO A 26 19.62 6.97 18.27
C PRO A 26 19.41 8.45 17.90
N ALA A 27 19.91 8.91 16.74
CA ALA A 27 19.68 10.26 16.26
C ALA A 27 18.31 10.41 15.56
N VAL A 28 17.61 9.31 15.28
CA VAL A 28 16.33 9.34 14.58
C VAL A 28 15.19 9.65 15.56
N PRO A 29 14.40 10.71 15.31
CA PRO A 29 13.22 10.97 16.11
C PRO A 29 12.20 9.82 16.01
N PRO A 30 11.60 9.36 17.11
CA PRO A 30 10.64 8.25 17.09
C PRO A 30 9.45 8.47 16.14
N TRP A 31 9.03 9.72 15.96
CA TRP A 31 7.92 10.07 15.07
C TRP A 31 8.22 9.75 13.59
N LEU A 32 9.48 9.78 13.17
CA LEU A 32 9.87 9.53 11.78
C LEU A 32 9.59 8.06 11.40
N GLN A 33 9.93 7.14 12.30
CA GLN A 33 9.66 5.72 12.10
C GLN A 33 8.15 5.47 11.94
N THR A 34 7.34 6.04 12.82
CA THR A 34 5.87 5.93 12.75
C THR A 34 5.34 6.48 11.43
N ALA A 35 5.84 7.63 10.97
CA ALA A 35 5.42 8.23 9.70
C ALA A 35 5.76 7.34 8.50
N ILE A 36 6.98 6.80 8.45
CA ILE A 36 7.43 5.91 7.36
C ILE A 36 6.58 4.63 7.32
N ARG A 37 6.35 3.98 8.47
CA ARG A 37 5.50 2.78 8.55
C ARG A 37 4.07 3.08 8.11
N ALA A 38 3.50 4.22 8.53
CA ALA A 38 2.16 4.62 8.11
C ALA A 38 2.09 4.86 6.58
N TYR A 39 3.14 5.40 5.97
CA TYR A 39 3.20 5.57 4.52
C TYR A 39 3.35 4.23 3.78
N ALA A 40 4.17 3.31 4.30
CA ALA A 40 4.27 1.95 3.77
C ALA A 40 2.92 1.23 3.76
N THR A 41 2.12 1.34 4.84
CA THR A 41 0.76 0.80 4.89
C THR A 41 -0.15 1.39 3.81
N ARG A 42 -0.09 2.71 3.56
CA ARG A 42 -0.88 3.35 2.50
C ARG A 42 -0.50 2.83 1.11
N CYS A 43 0.79 2.60 0.85
CA CYS A 43 1.24 1.99 -0.40
C CYS A 43 0.66 0.58 -0.60
N ARG A 44 0.64 -0.27 0.44
CA ARG A 44 0.04 -1.61 0.37
C ARG A 44 -1.46 -1.57 0.11
N ILE A 45 -2.19 -0.67 0.76
CA ILE A 45 -3.63 -0.49 0.53
C ILE A 45 -3.88 -0.12 -0.93
N ALA A 46 -3.15 0.87 -1.45
CA ALA A 46 -3.30 1.29 -2.85
C ALA A 46 -2.91 0.17 -3.84
N ALA A 47 -1.88 -0.63 -3.56
CA ALA A 47 -1.53 -1.79 -4.38
C ALA A 47 -2.64 -2.84 -4.39
N ALA A 48 -3.24 -3.11 -3.24
CA ALA A 48 -4.37 -4.03 -3.12
C ALA A 48 -5.61 -3.51 -3.87
N ASP A 49 -5.93 -2.22 -3.76
CA ASP A 49 -7.04 -1.59 -4.47
C ASP A 49 -6.86 -1.68 -5.99
N LEU A 50 -5.65 -1.44 -6.51
CA LEU A 50 -5.33 -1.57 -7.93
C LEU A 50 -5.45 -3.03 -8.39
N THR A 51 -4.95 -3.98 -7.61
CA THR A 51 -5.06 -5.42 -7.91
C THR A 51 -6.52 -5.88 -7.94
N ALA A 52 -7.34 -5.38 -7.01
CA ALA A 52 -8.77 -5.65 -6.97
C ALA A 52 -9.49 -5.05 -8.18
N ALA A 53 -9.17 -3.82 -8.56
CA ALA A 53 -9.74 -3.17 -9.74
C ALA A 53 -9.38 -3.87 -11.06
N GLU A 54 -8.24 -4.57 -11.12
CA GLU A 54 -7.85 -5.39 -12.27
C GLU A 54 -8.56 -6.74 -12.34
N SER A 55 -9.14 -7.21 -11.23
CA SER A 55 -9.88 -8.46 -11.18
C SER A 55 -11.33 -8.21 -11.64
N PRO A 56 -11.78 -8.75 -12.79
CA PRO A 56 -13.08 -8.44 -13.40
C PRO A 56 -14.31 -9.00 -12.64
N GLY A 57 -14.16 -9.39 -11.37
CA GLY A 57 -15.15 -10.16 -10.60
C GLY A 57 -16.30 -9.38 -9.96
N ASP A 58 -16.30 -8.05 -9.95
CA ASP A 58 -17.25 -7.25 -9.15
C ASP A 58 -17.89 -6.08 -9.91
N LEU A 59 -18.16 -6.23 -11.21
CA LEU A 59 -18.92 -5.23 -11.99
C LEU A 59 -20.29 -5.74 -12.49
N ASN A 60 -20.66 -7.00 -12.20
CA ASN A 60 -21.92 -7.59 -12.71
C ASN A 60 -23.00 -7.81 -11.64
N GLY A 61 -22.78 -7.41 -10.38
CA GLY A 61 -23.71 -7.66 -9.27
C GLY A 61 -24.67 -6.52 -8.91
N ALA A 62 -24.54 -5.33 -9.51
CA ALA A 62 -25.25 -4.12 -9.06
C ALA A 62 -26.10 -3.42 -10.16
N GLN A 63 -26.39 -4.08 -11.29
CA GLN A 63 -27.16 -3.49 -12.40
C GLN A 63 -28.54 -4.12 -12.65
N GLU A 64 -29.05 -4.97 -11.75
CA GLU A 64 -30.40 -5.57 -11.87
C GLU A 64 -31.25 -5.40 -10.59
N GLU A 65 -31.44 -4.16 -10.12
CA GLU A 65 -32.62 -3.83 -9.30
C GLU A 65 -33.16 -2.47 -9.74
N GLY A 66 -34.27 -2.48 -10.49
CA GLY A 66 -35.02 -1.26 -10.83
C GLY A 66 -35.49 -1.18 -12.28
N ARG A 67 -36.27 -2.17 -12.74
CA ARG A 67 -37.19 -2.00 -13.86
C ARG A 67 -38.58 -2.48 -13.49
#